data_AF-A0A438HFK0-F1
#
_entry.id   AF-A0A438HFK0-F1
#
_cell.length_a   1.000
_cell.length_b   1.000
_cell.length_c   1.000
_cell.angle_alpha   90.00
_cell.angle_beta   90.00
_cell.angle_gamma   90.00
#
_symmetry.space_group_name_H-M   'P 1'
#
loop_
_entity.id
_entity.type
_entity.pdbx_description
1 polymer ?
#
loop_
_entity_poly.entity_id
_entity_poly.type
_entity_poly.pdbx_seq_one_letter_code
_entity_poly.pdbx_strand_id
1 'polypeptide(L)'
;MDSKQSLQGAFVSFIERRRRSLSSIPSVIVIGSVYMGASWLHGACNENPLAPLICRLGLTLYRTSGDDFVLYDHDLESCTLFDMDGHQVPQKMVIEVGETFKKILKETENVRIEHHDDMSVLQAISIVLDRHPKLRQEGLSNEVLQWYICRMESWFVVDADMISLKSWDQEHILSGGQRLMIQGWSLLRGERNFVADAAIITVPLEFLKPI
;
A
#
# COMPACT_ATOMS: atom_id res chain seq x y z
N MET A 1 -19.68 32.75 -8.75
CA MET A 1 -18.41 33.44 -8.41
C MET A 1 -17.31 32.43 -8.58
N ASP A 2 -16.76 32.34 -9.79
CA ASP A 2 -15.61 31.50 -10.10
C ASP A 2 -14.34 32.30 -9.80
N SER A 3 -13.54 31.85 -8.83
CA SER A 3 -12.18 32.33 -8.62
C SER A 3 -11.19 31.30 -9.15
N LYS A 4 -11.15 31.14 -10.49
CA LYS A 4 -9.96 30.57 -11.13
C LYS A 4 -8.89 31.66 -11.14
N GLN A 5 -8.10 31.75 -10.06
CA GLN A 5 -6.86 32.50 -10.10
C GLN A 5 -5.90 31.78 -11.06
N SER A 6 -5.65 32.43 -12.18
CA SER A 6 -4.60 32.11 -13.13
C SER A 6 -3.25 32.16 -12.41
N LEU A 7 -2.54 31.04 -12.30
CA LEU A 7 -1.12 30.97 -11.88
C LEU A 7 -0.20 31.46 -13.01
N GLN A 8 -0.53 32.58 -13.65
CA GLN A 8 0.37 33.25 -14.59
C GLN A 8 1.32 34.15 -13.79
N GLY A 9 2.56 33.69 -13.58
CA GLY A 9 3.67 34.55 -13.17
C GLY A 9 4.46 34.16 -11.91
N ALA A 10 4.23 33.01 -11.29
CA ALA A 10 5.02 32.59 -10.13
C ALA A 10 6.37 31.96 -10.54
N PHE A 11 7.47 32.42 -9.94
CA PHE A 11 8.76 31.74 -10.01
C PHE A 11 8.84 30.66 -8.92
N VAL A 12 9.05 29.41 -9.31
CA VAL A 12 9.13 28.26 -8.40
C VAL A 12 10.49 27.60 -8.53
N SER A 13 11.15 27.35 -7.39
CA SER A 13 12.40 26.58 -7.30
C SER A 13 12.16 25.33 -6.45
N PHE A 14 12.69 24.18 -6.89
CA PHE A 14 12.57 22.90 -6.18
C PHE A 14 13.91 22.52 -5.53
N ILE A 15 13.90 22.10 -4.27
CA ILE A 15 15.07 21.66 -3.51
C ILE A 15 14.85 20.22 -3.05
N GLU A 16 15.75 19.31 -3.42
CA GLU A 16 15.64 17.88 -3.09
C GLU A 16 16.93 17.34 -2.45
N ARG A 17 16.80 16.62 -1.32
CA ARG A 17 17.92 15.92 -0.67
C ARG A 17 17.81 14.41 -0.92
N ARG A 18 18.73 13.84 -1.70
CA ARG A 18 18.92 12.37 -1.81
C ARG A 18 20.37 11.98 -1.53
N ARG A 19 20.61 11.13 -0.52
CA ARG A 19 21.88 10.41 -0.34
C ARG A 19 21.88 9.16 -1.23
N ARG A 20 22.91 8.97 -2.05
CA ARG A 20 23.27 7.66 -2.62
C ARG A 20 24.72 7.40 -2.23
N SER A 21 24.96 6.59 -1.19
CA SER A 21 26.27 5.97 -1.01
C SER A 21 26.22 4.60 -1.70
N LEU A 22 26.80 4.52 -2.88
CA LEU A 22 27.07 3.25 -3.56
C LEU A 22 28.38 2.69 -3.00
N SER A 23 28.30 1.75 -2.06
CA SER A 23 29.41 0.87 -1.72
C SER A 23 28.90 -0.55 -1.57
N SER A 24 29.33 -1.39 -2.52
CA SER A 24 29.16 -2.85 -2.68
C SER A 24 27.72 -3.41 -2.67
N ILE A 25 27.16 -3.64 -3.86
CA ILE A 25 26.02 -4.55 -4.06
C ILE A 25 26.48 -5.64 -5.05
N PRO A 26 26.18 -6.93 -4.80
CA PRO A 26 26.44 -8.02 -5.76
C PRO A 26 25.78 -7.73 -7.10
N SER A 27 26.43 -8.08 -8.20
CA SER A 27 25.87 -7.92 -9.55
C SER A 27 24.67 -8.85 -9.76
N VAL A 28 23.46 -8.30 -9.56
CA VAL A 28 22.20 -8.87 -10.06
C VAL A 28 21.96 -8.32 -11.47
N ILE A 29 21.91 -9.20 -12.47
CA ILE A 29 21.49 -8.82 -13.82
C ILE A 29 19.96 -8.73 -13.80
N VAL A 30 19.43 -7.51 -13.79
CA VAL A 30 18.00 -7.26 -13.96
C VAL A 30 17.72 -7.07 -15.44
N ILE A 31 17.00 -8.00 -16.07
CA ILE A 31 16.50 -7.85 -17.44
C ILE A 31 15.13 -7.15 -17.36
N GLY A 32 15.12 -5.82 -17.46
CA GLY A 32 13.91 -4.97 -17.41
C GLY A 32 14.04 -3.78 -16.45
N SER A 33 13.12 -2.81 -16.53
CA SER A 33 13.05 -1.70 -15.56
C SER A 33 12.39 -2.17 -14.26
N VAL A 34 13.14 -2.19 -13.17
CA VAL A 34 12.62 -2.47 -11.82
C VAL A 34 12.72 -1.21 -10.97
N TYR A 35 11.61 -0.80 -10.36
CA TYR A 35 11.54 0.37 -9.48
C TYR A 35 11.57 -0.07 -8.02
N MET A 36 12.47 0.52 -7.22
CA MET A 36 12.57 0.29 -5.77
C MET A 36 11.62 1.19 -4.94
N GLY A 37 10.71 1.89 -5.61
CA GLY A 37 9.73 2.80 -5.00
C GLY A 37 8.37 2.59 -5.65
N ALA A 38 7.51 3.60 -5.64
CA ALA A 38 6.17 3.47 -6.23
C ALA A 38 6.21 3.15 -7.73
N SER A 39 5.62 2.01 -8.11
CA SER A 39 5.39 1.59 -9.50
C SER A 39 3.94 1.22 -9.78
N TRP A 40 3.12 1.06 -8.74
CA TRP A 40 1.68 0.80 -8.86
C TRP A 40 0.85 2.07 -8.82
N LEU A 41 -0.17 2.12 -9.67
CA LEU A 41 -1.26 3.07 -9.67
C LEU A 41 -2.49 2.37 -9.12
N HIS A 42 -2.91 2.73 -7.91
CA HIS A 42 -4.16 2.26 -7.32
C HIS A 42 -5.31 3.20 -7.76
N GLY A 43 -6.39 2.62 -8.26
CA GLY A 43 -7.56 3.34 -8.73
C GLY A 43 -7.31 4.08 -10.05
N ALA A 44 -7.18 3.33 -11.15
CA ALA A 44 -6.95 3.90 -12.48
C ALA A 44 -8.25 4.47 -13.10
N CYS A 45 -8.84 5.48 -12.46
CA CYS A 45 -10.02 6.21 -12.90
C CYS A 45 -9.72 7.71 -13.17
N ASN A 46 -10.69 8.45 -13.71
CA ASN A 46 -10.54 9.87 -14.00
C ASN A 46 -10.43 10.76 -12.75
N GLU A 47 -10.83 10.25 -11.59
CA GLU A 47 -10.67 10.94 -10.30
C GLU A 47 -9.22 10.90 -9.82
N ASN A 48 -8.46 9.87 -10.22
CA ASN A 48 -7.03 9.81 -9.97
C ASN A 48 -6.30 10.79 -10.90
N PRO A 49 -5.66 11.86 -10.38
CA PRO A 49 -5.07 12.91 -11.20
C PRO A 49 -3.90 12.41 -12.07
N LEU A 50 -3.31 11.26 -11.71
CA LEU A 50 -2.22 10.65 -12.48
C LEU A 50 -2.73 9.89 -13.70
N ALA A 51 -3.95 9.32 -13.67
CA ALA A 51 -4.45 8.50 -14.78
C ALA A 51 -4.59 9.30 -16.09
N PRO A 52 -5.22 10.49 -16.13
CA PRO A 52 -5.24 11.34 -17.33
C PRO A 52 -3.85 11.80 -17.78
N LEU A 53 -2.92 12.03 -16.84
CA LEU A 53 -1.55 12.44 -17.16
C LEU A 53 -0.77 11.31 -17.83
N ILE A 54 -0.84 10.10 -17.28
CA ILE A 54 -0.22 8.89 -17.82
C ILE A 54 -0.74 8.63 -19.24
N CYS A 55 -2.05 8.72 -19.46
CA CYS A 55 -2.64 8.59 -20.79
C CYS A 55 -2.11 9.63 -21.78
N ARG A 56 -2.00 10.91 -21.37
CA ARG A 56 -1.43 11.98 -22.22
C ARG A 56 0.05 11.78 -22.53
N LEU A 57 0.81 11.20 -21.61
CA LEU A 57 2.22 10.88 -21.79
C LEU A 57 2.44 9.58 -22.59
N GLY A 58 1.38 8.86 -22.94
CA GLY A 58 1.46 7.61 -23.70
C GLY A 58 2.12 6.46 -22.92
N LEU A 59 2.20 6.54 -21.60
CA LEU A 59 2.84 5.50 -20.79
C LEU A 59 1.93 4.26 -20.72
N THR A 60 2.52 3.08 -20.89
CA THR A 60 1.78 1.81 -20.82
C THR A 60 1.50 1.42 -19.38
N LEU A 61 0.24 1.15 -19.07
CA LEU A 61 -0.22 0.65 -17.79
C LEU A 61 -0.75 -0.78 -17.92
N TYR A 62 -0.12 -1.72 -17.23
CA TYR A 62 -0.55 -3.11 -17.21
C TYR A 62 -1.53 -3.31 -16.08
N ARG A 63 -2.74 -3.79 -16.39
CA ARG A 63 -3.75 -4.10 -15.37
C ARG A 63 -3.30 -5.31 -14.57
N THR A 64 -3.24 -5.19 -13.26
CA THR A 64 -2.87 -6.27 -12.34
C THR A 64 -4.07 -6.84 -11.59
N SER A 65 -5.13 -6.05 -11.39
CA SER A 65 -6.33 -6.49 -10.68
C SER A 65 -7.59 -5.65 -11.00
N GLY A 66 -8.73 -6.11 -10.49
CA GLY A 66 -10.03 -5.42 -10.50
C GLY A 66 -10.18 -4.39 -9.37
N ASP A 67 -11.42 -4.03 -9.05
CA ASP A 67 -11.77 -3.08 -7.98
C ASP A 67 -11.88 -3.74 -6.59
N ASP A 68 -11.64 -5.05 -6.50
CA ASP A 68 -11.89 -5.82 -5.28
C ASP A 68 -10.87 -5.47 -4.18
N PHE A 69 -11.38 -4.72 -3.18
CA PHE A 69 -10.86 -4.34 -1.87
C PHE A 69 -9.32 -4.35 -1.70
N VAL A 70 -8.74 -3.16 -1.61
CA VAL A 70 -7.59 -2.69 -0.77
C VAL A 70 -6.61 -3.73 -0.21
N LEU A 71 -7.06 -4.67 0.63
CA LEU A 71 -6.20 -5.70 1.22
C LEU A 71 -5.79 -6.80 0.22
N TYR A 72 -6.51 -6.88 -0.89
CA TYR A 72 -6.40 -7.90 -1.93
C TYR A 72 -5.95 -7.23 -3.22
N ASP A 73 -4.73 -6.70 -3.19
CA ASP A 73 -4.03 -6.06 -4.32
C ASP A 73 -4.05 -6.91 -5.61
N HIS A 74 -4.34 -8.20 -5.50
CA HIS A 74 -4.50 -9.11 -6.62
C HIS A 74 -5.81 -9.88 -6.46
N ASP A 75 -6.43 -10.17 -7.60
CA ASP A 75 -7.53 -11.11 -7.68
C ASP A 75 -7.08 -12.41 -6.99
N LEU A 76 -7.56 -12.66 -5.76
CA LEU A 76 -7.12 -13.80 -4.94
C LEU A 76 -7.36 -15.12 -5.66
N GLU A 77 -8.31 -15.13 -6.60
CA GLU A 77 -8.59 -16.26 -7.48
C GLU A 77 -7.40 -16.61 -8.39
N SER A 78 -6.49 -15.68 -8.63
CA SER A 78 -5.33 -15.83 -9.52
C SER A 78 -3.99 -16.03 -8.80
N CYS A 79 -3.90 -15.77 -7.48
CA CYS A 79 -2.64 -15.86 -6.74
C CYS A 79 -2.38 -17.31 -6.29
N THR A 80 -1.25 -17.87 -6.71
CA THR A 80 -0.78 -19.20 -6.26
C THR A 80 0.22 -19.04 -5.12
N LEU A 81 -0.05 -19.71 -4.00
CA LEU A 81 0.86 -19.74 -2.85
C LEU A 81 1.70 -21.01 -2.84
N PHE A 82 2.92 -20.90 -2.33
CA PHE A 82 3.83 -22.01 -2.10
C PHE A 82 4.26 -21.99 -0.63
N ASP A 83 4.37 -23.17 -0.02
CA ASP A 83 4.91 -23.33 1.32
C ASP A 83 6.44 -23.15 1.33
N MET A 84 7.04 -23.23 2.52
CA MET A 84 8.49 -23.05 2.71
C MET A 84 9.34 -24.13 2.04
N ASP A 85 8.75 -25.29 1.74
CA ASP A 85 9.39 -26.39 1.03
C ASP A 85 9.20 -26.29 -0.50
N GLY A 86 8.47 -25.27 -0.96
CA GLY A 86 8.18 -25.02 -2.37
C GLY A 86 7.02 -25.84 -2.92
N HIS A 87 6.22 -26.50 -2.07
CA HIS A 87 4.99 -27.16 -2.52
C HIS A 87 3.88 -26.15 -2.68
N GLN A 88 3.09 -26.32 -3.73
CA GLN A 88 1.93 -25.46 -3.97
C GLN A 88 0.86 -25.70 -2.90
N VAL A 89 0.42 -24.61 -2.27
CA VAL A 89 -0.74 -24.62 -1.37
C VAL A 89 -2.01 -24.79 -2.21
N PRO A 90 -2.93 -25.70 -1.84
CA PRO A 90 -4.18 -25.89 -2.58
C PRO A 90 -4.99 -24.59 -2.69
N GLN A 91 -5.36 -24.18 -3.91
CA GLN A 91 -6.08 -22.92 -4.13
C GLN A 91 -7.38 -22.81 -3.33
N LYS A 92 -8.09 -23.93 -3.18
CA LYS A 92 -9.31 -24.01 -2.37
C LYS A 92 -9.06 -23.60 -0.92
N MET A 93 -7.93 -24.02 -0.33
CA MET A 93 -7.55 -23.64 1.03
C MET A 93 -7.29 -22.13 1.11
N VAL A 94 -6.57 -21.57 0.13
CA VAL A 94 -6.31 -20.11 0.06
C VAL A 94 -7.61 -19.32 0.07
N ILE A 95 -8.57 -19.70 -0.77
CA ILE A 95 -9.89 -19.06 -0.85
C ILE A 95 -10.66 -19.20 0.48
N GLU A 96 -10.75 -20.41 1.04
CA GLU A 96 -11.50 -20.67 2.28
C GLU A 96 -10.92 -19.93 3.50
N VAL A 97 -9.59 -19.87 3.60
CA VAL A 97 -8.90 -19.10 4.65
C VAL A 97 -9.07 -17.60 4.42
N GLY A 98 -9.03 -17.12 3.17
CA GLY A 98 -9.31 -15.72 2.83
C GLY A 98 -10.72 -15.29 3.24
N GLU A 99 -11.73 -16.12 2.97
CA GLU A 99 -13.10 -15.87 3.44
C GLU A 99 -13.22 -15.92 4.97
N THR A 100 -12.41 -16.75 5.62
CA THR A 100 -12.32 -16.77 7.09
C THR A 100 -11.69 -15.49 7.63
N PHE A 101 -10.62 -15.01 7.01
CA PHE A 101 -9.98 -13.75 7.36
C PHE A 101 -10.93 -12.55 7.21
N LYS A 102 -11.72 -12.49 6.12
CA LYS A 102 -12.77 -11.47 5.95
C LYS A 102 -13.79 -11.50 7.09
N LYS A 103 -14.21 -12.69 7.53
CA LYS A 103 -15.12 -12.85 8.68
C LYS A 103 -14.47 -12.38 9.97
N ILE A 104 -13.20 -12.70 10.21
CA ILE A 104 -12.45 -12.22 11.37
C ILE A 104 -12.44 -10.68 11.39
N LEU A 105 -12.03 -10.04 10.28
CA LEU A 105 -12.01 -8.57 10.18
C LEU A 105 -13.40 -7.96 10.41
N LYS A 106 -14.45 -8.57 9.87
CA LYS A 106 -15.82 -8.12 10.13
C LYS A 106 -16.19 -8.19 11.62
N GLU A 107 -15.78 -9.23 12.34
CA GLU A 107 -16.01 -9.31 13.78
C GLU A 107 -15.16 -8.30 14.58
N THR A 108 -14.00 -7.88 14.06
CA THR A 108 -13.23 -6.80 14.70
C THR A 108 -13.98 -5.47 14.70
N GLU A 109 -14.96 -5.27 13.82
CA GLU A 109 -15.87 -4.12 13.86
C GLU A 109 -16.67 -4.07 15.16
N ASN A 110 -17.13 -5.22 15.63
CA ASN A 110 -17.90 -5.30 16.87
C ASN A 110 -16.99 -4.95 18.05
N VAL A 111 -15.76 -5.47 18.07
CA VAL A 111 -14.72 -5.10 19.06
C VAL A 111 -14.45 -3.58 19.00
N ARG A 112 -14.37 -3.00 17.80
CA ARG A 112 -14.18 -1.57 17.60
C ARG A 112 -15.28 -0.73 18.22
N ILE A 113 -16.54 -1.17 18.16
CA ILE A 113 -17.68 -0.46 18.74
C ILE A 113 -17.71 -0.62 20.27
N GLU A 114 -17.40 -1.81 20.77
CA GLU A 114 -17.44 -2.14 22.21
C GLU A 114 -16.39 -1.38 23.03
N HIS A 115 -15.22 -1.10 22.44
CA HIS A 115 -14.11 -0.46 23.12
C HIS A 115 -14.04 1.03 22.79
N HIS A 116 -14.07 1.89 23.82
CA HIS A 116 -13.97 3.33 23.64
C HIS A 116 -12.56 3.74 23.16
N ASP A 117 -11.54 3.24 23.84
CA ASP A 117 -10.14 3.54 23.53
C ASP A 117 -9.67 2.71 22.33
N ASP A 118 -8.71 3.26 21.59
CA ASP A 118 -8.13 2.57 20.44
C ASP A 118 -7.26 1.39 20.88
N MET A 119 -7.16 0.40 19.99
CA MET A 119 -6.32 -0.79 20.15
C MET A 119 -5.77 -1.20 18.79
N SER A 120 -4.80 -2.11 18.77
CA SER A 120 -4.28 -2.60 17.50
C SER A 120 -5.22 -3.60 16.83
N VAL A 121 -5.15 -3.69 15.50
CA VAL A 121 -5.85 -4.72 14.74
C VAL A 121 -5.45 -6.12 15.21
N LEU A 122 -4.17 -6.35 15.52
CA LEU A 122 -3.72 -7.64 16.06
C LEU A 122 -4.41 -7.98 17.40
N GLN A 123 -4.53 -7.01 18.32
CA GLN A 123 -5.25 -7.21 19.58
C GLN A 123 -6.73 -7.54 19.33
N ALA A 124 -7.38 -6.84 18.41
CA ALA A 124 -8.76 -7.09 18.05
C ALA A 124 -8.97 -8.49 17.44
N ILE A 125 -8.07 -8.92 16.55
CA ILE A 125 -8.06 -10.27 15.97
C ILE A 125 -7.93 -11.31 17.07
N SER A 126 -7.03 -11.11 18.04
CA SER A 126 -6.89 -12.03 19.18
C SER A 126 -8.20 -12.17 19.97
N ILE A 127 -8.86 -11.05 20.28
CA ILE A 127 -10.16 -11.05 20.98
C ILE A 127 -11.22 -11.83 20.18
N VAL A 128 -11.29 -11.61 18.86
CA VAL A 128 -12.22 -12.34 17.98
C VAL A 128 -11.94 -13.83 17.97
N LEU A 129 -10.67 -14.25 17.89
CA LEU A 129 -10.29 -15.67 17.87
C LEU A 129 -10.51 -16.37 19.22
N ASP A 130 -10.48 -15.63 20.33
CA ASP A 130 -10.86 -16.13 21.65
C ASP A 130 -12.37 -16.31 21.79
N ARG A 131 -13.16 -15.36 21.27
CA ARG A 131 -14.64 -15.43 21.26
C ARG A 131 -15.19 -16.46 20.27
N HIS A 132 -14.47 -16.70 19.17
CA HIS A 132 -14.88 -17.59 18.09
C HIS A 132 -13.81 -18.63 17.77
N PRO A 133 -13.60 -19.65 18.63
CA PRO A 133 -12.59 -20.68 18.41
C PRO A 133 -12.70 -21.40 17.06
N LYS A 134 -13.92 -21.47 16.49
CA LYS A 134 -14.19 -22.03 15.15
C LYS A 134 -13.52 -21.28 13.99
N LEU A 135 -13.10 -20.04 14.20
CA LEU A 135 -12.39 -19.24 13.19
C LEU A 135 -10.88 -19.47 13.22
N ARG A 136 -10.36 -20.10 14.29
CA ARG A 136 -8.94 -20.44 14.40
C ARG A 136 -8.57 -21.43 13.31
N GLN A 137 -7.38 -21.22 12.75
CA GLN A 137 -6.78 -22.09 11.76
C GLN A 137 -5.64 -22.87 12.43
N GLU A 138 -5.34 -24.05 11.90
CA GLU A 138 -4.25 -24.90 12.37
C GLU A 138 -3.42 -25.41 11.18
N GLY A 139 -2.16 -25.78 11.44
CA GLY A 139 -1.23 -26.27 10.42
C GLY A 139 -1.08 -25.28 9.25
N LEU A 140 -1.08 -25.82 8.03
CA LEU A 140 -0.90 -25.02 6.81
C LEU A 140 -1.97 -23.93 6.65
N SER A 141 -3.22 -24.17 7.06
CA SER A 141 -4.27 -23.15 7.01
C SER A 141 -3.95 -21.97 7.92
N ASN A 142 -3.25 -22.18 9.03
CA ASN A 142 -2.79 -21.09 9.89
C ASN A 142 -1.68 -20.29 9.23
N GLU A 143 -0.75 -20.94 8.53
CA GLU A 143 0.30 -20.23 7.76
C GLU A 143 -0.31 -19.37 6.66
N VAL A 144 -1.35 -19.86 5.98
CA VAL A 144 -2.12 -19.07 5.00
C VAL A 144 -2.82 -17.88 5.68
N LEU A 145 -3.38 -18.06 6.89
CA LEU A 145 -3.99 -16.95 7.64
C LEU A 145 -2.94 -15.91 8.04
N GLN A 146 -1.76 -16.33 8.50
CA GLN A 146 -0.65 -15.42 8.78
C GLN A 146 -0.20 -14.68 7.52
N TRP A 147 -0.16 -15.34 6.37
CA TRP A 147 0.11 -14.69 5.10
C TRP A 147 -0.89 -13.56 4.78
N TYR A 148 -2.18 -13.73 5.09
CA TYR A 148 -3.18 -12.66 4.96
C TYR A 148 -2.94 -11.50 5.93
N ILE A 149 -2.51 -11.77 7.16
CA ILE A 149 -2.14 -10.72 8.12
C ILE A 149 -0.91 -9.96 7.59
N CYS A 150 0.11 -10.67 7.11
CA CYS A 150 1.29 -10.05 6.52
C CYS A 150 0.98 -9.23 5.26
N ARG A 151 -0.06 -9.58 4.48
CA ARG A 151 -0.54 -8.71 3.39
C ARG A 151 -1.12 -7.40 3.89
N MET A 152 -1.86 -7.44 5.00
CA MET A 152 -2.35 -6.23 5.67
C MET A 152 -1.18 -5.37 6.14
N GLU A 153 -0.19 -5.96 6.79
CA GLU A 153 1.02 -5.27 7.24
C GLU A 153 1.78 -4.63 6.06
N SER A 154 1.89 -5.35 4.95
CA SER A 154 2.50 -4.82 3.72
C SER A 154 1.73 -3.65 3.12
N TRP A 155 0.41 -3.58 3.28
CA TRP A 155 -0.40 -2.47 2.80
C TRP A 155 -0.15 -1.20 3.63
N PHE A 156 -0.08 -1.34 4.96
CA PHE A 156 0.14 -0.22 5.88
C PHE A 156 1.62 0.09 6.15
N VAL A 157 2.53 -0.77 5.70
CA VAL A 157 3.98 -0.69 5.93
C VAL A 157 4.33 -0.65 7.43
N VAL A 158 3.51 -1.33 8.25
CA VAL A 158 3.70 -1.49 9.70
C VAL A 158 3.11 -2.82 10.14
N ASP A 159 3.65 -3.38 11.22
CA ASP A 159 3.16 -4.61 11.83
C ASP A 159 1.72 -4.43 12.35
N ALA A 160 0.95 -5.52 12.40
CA ALA A 160 -0.49 -5.47 12.70
C ALA A 160 -0.78 -5.01 14.15
N ASP A 161 0.22 -5.05 15.02
CA ASP A 161 0.16 -4.51 16.38
C ASP A 161 0.31 -2.98 16.45
N MET A 162 0.71 -2.35 15.35
CA MET A 162 0.82 -0.89 15.20
C MET A 162 -0.32 -0.29 14.37
N ILE A 163 -1.12 -1.12 13.70
CA ILE A 163 -2.29 -0.67 12.93
C ILE A 163 -3.45 -0.38 13.88
N SER A 164 -3.95 0.86 13.87
CA SER A 164 -5.11 1.29 14.67
C SER A 164 -6.40 0.60 14.22
N LEU A 165 -7.12 -0.04 15.14
CA LEU A 165 -8.45 -0.59 14.86
C LEU A 165 -9.46 0.52 14.52
N LYS A 166 -9.36 1.69 15.15
CA LYS A 166 -10.30 2.81 14.96
C LYS A 166 -10.19 3.48 13.59
N SER A 167 -9.02 3.48 12.95
CA SER A 167 -8.79 4.31 11.78
C SER A 167 -8.16 3.64 10.57
N TRP A 168 -7.86 2.34 10.59
CA TRP A 168 -7.18 1.67 9.48
C TRP A 168 -7.95 1.70 8.15
N ASP A 169 -9.28 1.81 8.19
CA ASP A 169 -10.20 1.72 7.04
C ASP A 169 -10.80 3.07 6.61
N GLN A 170 -10.29 4.20 7.12
CA GLN A 170 -10.85 5.54 6.85
C GLN A 170 -10.44 6.16 5.50
N GLU A 171 -9.44 5.58 4.83
CA GLU A 171 -8.96 6.11 3.54
C GLU A 171 -9.99 5.91 2.43
N HIS A 172 -10.21 6.96 1.62
CA HIS A 172 -11.08 6.87 0.45
C HIS A 172 -10.35 6.20 -0.71
N ILE A 173 -10.81 5.00 -1.09
CA ILE A 173 -10.15 4.18 -2.12
C ILE A 173 -10.77 4.49 -3.48
N LEU A 174 -9.91 4.85 -4.43
CA LEU A 174 -10.32 5.14 -5.80
C LEU A 174 -10.60 3.85 -6.59
N SER A 175 -11.67 3.89 -7.39
CA SER A 175 -12.06 2.82 -8.32
C SER A 175 -11.17 2.78 -9.58
N GLY A 176 -11.34 1.78 -10.44
CA GLY A 176 -10.62 1.62 -11.71
C GLY A 176 -9.50 0.58 -11.70
N GLY A 177 -9.40 -0.19 -10.62
CA GLY A 177 -8.44 -1.24 -10.38
C GLY A 177 -7.00 -0.76 -10.32
N GLN A 178 -6.08 -1.72 -10.30
CA GLN A 178 -4.67 -1.43 -10.09
C GLN A 178 -3.85 -1.68 -11.33
N ARG A 179 -2.84 -0.83 -11.53
CA ARG A 179 -2.00 -0.89 -12.73
C ARG A 179 -0.52 -0.67 -12.43
N LEU A 180 0.33 -1.48 -13.04
CA LEU A 180 1.78 -1.33 -12.97
C LEU A 180 2.29 -0.39 -14.07
N MET A 181 3.13 0.56 -13.70
CA MET A 181 3.82 1.48 -14.59
C MET A 181 5.30 1.08 -14.75
N ILE A 182 5.70 0.74 -15.97
CA ILE A 182 7.01 0.12 -16.26
C ILE A 182 8.17 1.14 -16.34
N GLN A 183 7.88 2.40 -16.65
CA GLN A 183 8.91 3.39 -17.04
C GLN A 183 9.33 4.37 -15.94
N GLY A 184 8.71 4.29 -14.75
CA GLY A 184 8.89 5.13 -13.53
C GLY A 184 9.44 6.55 -13.69
N TRP A 185 10.08 7.09 -12.65
CA TRP A 185 10.20 8.55 -12.45
C TRP A 185 11.64 9.03 -12.17
N SER A 186 12.27 9.84 -13.05
CA SER A 186 13.49 10.59 -12.66
C SER A 186 13.94 11.72 -13.62
N LEU A 187 14.35 12.90 -13.11
CA LEU A 187 15.42 13.76 -13.72
C LEU A 187 15.98 14.94 -12.83
N LEU A 188 17.33 14.97 -12.68
CA LEU A 188 18.40 16.01 -12.49
C LEU A 188 18.44 17.13 -11.38
N ARG A 189 19.69 17.50 -11.00
CA ARG A 189 20.13 18.32 -9.82
C ARG A 189 21.12 19.46 -10.14
N GLY A 190 21.25 20.40 -9.18
CA GLY A 190 22.42 21.24 -8.91
C GLY A 190 22.35 21.88 -7.50
N GLU A 191 23.49 22.16 -6.85
CA GLU A 191 23.56 22.73 -5.48
C GLU A 191 23.61 24.26 -5.50
N ARG A 192 22.71 24.94 -4.76
CA ARG A 192 22.69 26.40 -4.53
C ARG A 192 21.99 26.76 -3.21
N ASN A 193 22.25 27.96 -2.70
CA ASN A 193 21.46 28.62 -1.67
C ASN A 193 20.26 29.35 -2.31
N PHE A 194 19.10 29.36 -1.65
CA PHE A 194 17.86 29.98 -2.17
C PHE A 194 17.22 30.91 -1.13
N VAL A 195 16.63 32.00 -1.59
CA VAL A 195 15.77 32.92 -0.82
C VAL A 195 14.44 33.02 -1.58
N ALA A 196 13.31 32.94 -0.87
CA ALA A 196 11.98 32.99 -1.46
C ALA A 196 10.98 33.66 -0.50
N ASP A 197 9.90 34.23 -1.06
CA ASP A 197 8.81 34.87 -0.30
C ASP A 197 7.94 33.85 0.45
N ALA A 198 7.96 32.58 0.03
CA ALA A 198 7.28 31.47 0.67
C ALA A 198 7.99 30.14 0.37
N ALA A 199 7.84 29.16 1.27
CA ALA A 199 8.34 27.80 1.08
C ALA A 199 7.24 26.76 1.33
N ILE A 200 7.15 25.76 0.46
CA ILE A 200 6.32 24.56 0.65
C ILE A 200 7.28 23.41 0.96
N ILE A 201 7.09 22.75 2.11
CA ILE A 201 7.95 21.66 2.56
C ILE A 201 7.21 20.34 2.34
N THR A 202 7.71 19.51 1.42
CA THR A 202 7.15 18.20 1.09
C THR A 202 8.13 17.07 1.43
N VAL A 203 8.65 17.08 2.66
CA VAL A 203 9.58 16.02 3.14
C VAL A 203 8.80 14.84 3.70
N PRO A 204 9.37 13.61 3.68
CA PRO A 204 8.76 12.45 4.33
C PRO A 204 8.48 12.72 5.81
N LEU A 205 7.37 12.17 6.33
CA LEU A 205 6.90 12.42 7.70
C LEU A 205 7.96 12.08 8.76
N GLU A 206 8.79 11.06 8.52
CA GLU A 206 9.91 10.68 9.39
C GLU A 206 10.87 11.83 9.69
N PHE A 207 11.04 12.80 8.78
CA PHE A 207 11.94 13.95 8.99
C PHE A 207 11.28 15.09 9.77
N LEU A 208 9.96 15.03 9.99
CA LEU A 208 9.20 16.00 10.77
C LEU A 208 8.92 15.52 12.19
N LYS A 209 9.08 14.22 12.46
CA LYS A 209 8.91 13.67 13.81
C LYS A 209 10.08 14.15 14.70
N PRO A 210 9.81 14.69 15.90
CA PRO A 210 10.86 14.98 16.86
C PRO A 210 11.58 13.68 17.24
N ILE A 211 12.91 13.75 17.35
CA ILE A 211 13.77 12.66 17.87
C ILE A 211 13.48 12.49 19.36
#